data_AF-A0A162TNY9-F1
#
_entry.id   AF-A0A162TNY9-F1
#
_cell.length_a   1.000
_cell.length_b   1.000
_cell.length_c   1.000
_cell.angle_alpha   90.00
_cell.angle_beta   90.00
_cell.angle_gamma   90.00
#
_symmetry.space_group_name_H-M   'P 1'
#
loop_
_entity.id
_entity.type
_entity.pdbx_description
1 polymer ?
#
loop_
_entity_poly.entity_id
_entity_poly.type
_entity_poly.pdbx_seq_one_letter_code
_entity_poly.pdbx_strand_id
1 'polypeptide(L)'
;YWININSPSSEELKEITRIFGVHSITAQVIMANEVRVKCDIYKNYMFSCYRTLKQEDDSISTNLYCLLYKRFLLTIHYGEAPQLIPVCRRIERLKSYIVITSDWINYAILNEIVDSLAPSVHQTETRVNQIEEDVLHFRGQDSFTILSRIGLCRKEIAKIHRLVEIKEDIVRTLTKRLKDSKRQLLVIPDVPLYLGDVQDHILAMLNGLSHHEAVLARSHSNYLAHVSNNLTKAANSTNEVVGRLTIIATVFVPINVVVGLWGKYYYQRNKNELFLCTTVFNSNNTNIYIAL
;
A
#
# COMPACT_ATOMS: atom_id res chain seq x y z
N TYR A 1 34.48 -11.75 -16.97
CA TYR A 1 33.83 -11.05 -18.10
C TYR A 1 32.36 -10.84 -17.80
N TRP A 2 31.78 -9.73 -18.26
CA TRP A 2 30.35 -9.46 -18.18
C TRP A 2 29.83 -9.23 -19.60
N ILE A 3 28.89 -10.07 -20.02
CA ILE A 3 28.26 -10.02 -21.34
C ILE A 3 26.82 -9.57 -21.13
N ASN A 4 26.48 -8.39 -21.64
CA ASN A 4 25.12 -7.87 -21.60
C ASN A 4 24.46 -7.97 -22.97
N ILE A 5 23.31 -8.62 -23.03
CA ILE A 5 22.53 -8.83 -24.25
C ILE A 5 21.22 -8.07 -24.09
N ASN A 6 21.04 -7.05 -24.94
CA ASN A 6 19.81 -6.27 -24.99
C ASN A 6 18.88 -6.83 -26.07
N SER A 7 17.68 -7.22 -25.64
CA SER A 7 16.55 -7.59 -26.50
C SER A 7 16.90 -8.55 -27.64
N PRO A 8 17.42 -9.76 -27.35
CA PRO A 8 17.79 -10.73 -28.38
C PRO A 8 16.56 -11.27 -29.12
N SER A 9 16.71 -11.52 -30.42
CA SER A 9 15.70 -12.25 -31.20
C SER A 9 15.58 -13.71 -30.73
N SER A 10 14.45 -14.34 -31.06
CA SER A 10 14.21 -15.75 -30.71
C SER A 10 15.24 -16.72 -31.32
N GLU A 11 15.81 -16.37 -32.47
CA GLU A 11 16.85 -17.16 -33.13
C GLU A 11 18.21 -16.98 -32.45
N GLU A 12 18.61 -15.73 -32.18
CA GLU A 12 19.84 -15.44 -31.44
C GLU A 12 19.82 -16.07 -30.06
N LEU A 13 18.69 -16.01 -29.36
CA LEU A 13 18.57 -16.62 -28.03
C LEU A 13 18.73 -18.15 -28.08
N LYS A 14 18.25 -18.82 -29.14
CA LYS A 14 18.47 -20.26 -29.34
C LYS A 14 19.95 -20.59 -29.57
N GLU A 15 20.65 -19.77 -30.34
CA GLU A 15 22.09 -19.95 -30.55
C GLU A 15 22.87 -19.68 -29.27
N ILE A 16 22.58 -18.59 -28.56
CA ILE A 16 23.21 -18.25 -27.26
C ILE A 16 23.00 -19.38 -26.26
N THR A 17 21.78 -19.86 -26.11
CA THR A 17 21.47 -20.95 -25.15
C THR A 17 22.18 -22.25 -25.53
N ARG A 18 22.34 -22.55 -26.82
CA ARG A 18 23.11 -23.70 -27.30
C ARG A 18 24.61 -23.54 -27.02
N ILE A 19 25.19 -22.37 -27.33
CA ILE A 19 26.62 -22.08 -27.15
C ILE A 19 27.03 -22.15 -25.67
N PHE A 20 26.21 -21.57 -24.79
CA PHE A 20 26.51 -21.52 -23.36
C PHE A 20 26.04 -22.77 -22.58
N GLY A 21 25.34 -23.71 -23.24
CA GLY A 21 24.84 -24.93 -22.61
C GLY A 21 23.75 -24.65 -21.56
N VAL A 22 22.88 -23.67 -21.84
CA VAL A 22 21.75 -23.31 -20.97
C VAL A 22 20.69 -24.40 -21.06
N HIS A 23 20.13 -24.79 -19.92
CA HIS A 23 19.09 -25.80 -19.85
C HIS A 23 17.83 -25.35 -20.60
N SER A 24 17.14 -26.28 -21.28
CA SER A 24 15.95 -25.99 -22.10
C SER A 24 14.83 -25.27 -21.32
N ILE A 25 14.61 -25.66 -20.06
CA ILE A 25 13.65 -24.98 -19.16
C ILE A 25 14.04 -23.51 -18.94
N THR A 26 15.32 -23.21 -18.70
CA THR A 26 15.76 -21.82 -18.51
C THR A 26 15.61 -21.02 -19.80
N ALA A 27 15.94 -21.61 -20.95
CA ALA A 27 15.75 -20.98 -22.25
C ALA A 27 14.28 -20.64 -22.52
N GLN A 28 13.36 -21.55 -22.17
CA GLN A 28 11.92 -21.34 -22.30
C GLN A 28 11.43 -20.19 -21.43
N VAL A 29 11.90 -20.09 -20.18
CA VAL A 29 11.56 -18.98 -19.26
C VAL A 29 11.98 -17.63 -19.83
N ILE A 30 13.19 -17.54 -20.40
CA ILE A 30 13.70 -16.32 -21.01
C ILE A 30 12.90 -15.97 -22.27
N MET A 31 12.59 -16.96 -23.13
CA MET A 31 11.79 -16.78 -24.35
C MET A 31 10.35 -16.34 -24.06
N ALA A 32 9.72 -16.93 -23.05
CA ALA A 32 8.35 -16.61 -22.64
C ALA A 32 8.25 -15.27 -21.89
N ASN A 33 9.40 -14.64 -21.59
CA ASN A 33 9.50 -13.44 -20.76
C ASN A 33 8.73 -13.56 -19.44
N GLU A 34 8.85 -14.72 -18.77
CA GLU A 34 8.10 -15.00 -17.55
C GLU A 34 8.48 -14.05 -16.41
N VAL A 35 7.47 -13.52 -15.75
CA VAL A 35 7.56 -12.48 -14.71
C VAL A 35 8.04 -13.01 -13.34
N ARG A 36 8.43 -14.28 -13.25
CA ARG A 36 8.73 -14.89 -11.96
C ARG A 36 10.17 -14.62 -11.54
N VAL A 37 10.33 -13.88 -10.44
CA VAL A 37 11.59 -13.73 -9.72
C VAL A 37 11.96 -15.09 -9.12
N LYS A 38 13.11 -15.64 -9.52
CA LYS A 38 13.52 -17.02 -9.20
C LYS A 38 15.05 -17.12 -9.15
N CYS A 39 15.57 -17.93 -8.24
CA CYS A 39 16.97 -18.34 -8.24
C CYS A 39 17.06 -19.86 -8.28
N ASP A 40 17.64 -20.40 -9.36
CA ASP A 40 17.87 -21.83 -9.55
C ASP A 40 19.37 -22.13 -9.66
N ILE A 41 19.80 -23.22 -9.04
CA ILE A 41 21.19 -23.68 -9.08
C ILE A 41 21.26 -24.88 -10.03
N TYR A 42 21.99 -24.76 -11.13
CA TYR A 42 22.32 -25.87 -12.03
C TYR A 42 23.77 -26.30 -11.81
N LYS A 43 24.15 -27.45 -12.38
CA LYS A 43 25.53 -27.98 -12.27
C LYS A 43 26.60 -27.02 -12.82
N ASN A 44 26.28 -26.33 -13.92
CA ASN A 44 27.25 -25.53 -14.69
C ASN A 44 27.10 -24.01 -14.47
N TYR A 45 25.90 -23.56 -14.11
CA TYR A 45 25.57 -22.16 -13.92
C TYR A 45 24.48 -21.99 -12.87
N MET A 46 24.31 -20.76 -12.41
CA MET A 46 23.19 -20.35 -11.58
C MET A 46 22.33 -19.38 -12.36
N PHE A 47 21.02 -19.56 -12.30
CA PHE A 47 20.05 -18.69 -12.92
C PHE A 47 19.41 -17.81 -11.86
N SER A 48 19.41 -16.50 -12.08
CA SER A 48 18.70 -15.53 -11.27
C SER A 48 17.86 -14.65 -12.18
N CYS A 49 16.56 -14.61 -11.95
CA CYS A 49 15.65 -13.69 -12.61
C CYS A 49 15.29 -12.57 -11.64
N TYR A 50 15.57 -11.33 -12.02
CA TYR A 50 15.20 -10.14 -11.27
C TYR A 50 14.17 -9.34 -12.04
N ARG A 51 13.21 -8.78 -11.31
CA ARG A 51 12.28 -7.79 -11.84
C ARG A 51 12.72 -6.41 -11.36
N THR A 52 12.87 -5.50 -12.30
CA THR A 52 13.14 -4.08 -12.04
C THR A 52 11.82 -3.31 -12.09
N LEU A 53 11.69 -2.30 -11.23
CA LEU A 53 10.59 -1.33 -11.28
C LEU A 53 11.12 -0.05 -11.93
N LYS A 54 10.35 0.53 -12.84
CA LYS A 54 10.60 1.88 -13.34
C LYS A 54 9.83 2.87 -12.45
N GLN A 55 10.51 3.91 -12.01
CA GLN A 55 10.06 4.81 -10.94
C GLN A 55 8.88 5.71 -11.35
N GLU A 56 8.65 5.94 -12.63
CA GLU A 56 7.67 6.91 -13.12
C GLU A 56 6.38 6.28 -13.67
N ASP A 57 6.41 5.00 -14.02
CA ASP A 57 5.25 4.34 -14.57
C ASP A 57 5.25 2.86 -14.16
N ASP A 58 4.24 2.51 -13.37
CA ASP A 58 4.02 1.18 -12.80
C ASP A 58 3.79 0.09 -13.87
N SER A 59 3.73 0.53 -15.14
CA SER A 59 3.48 -0.22 -16.36
C SER A 59 4.75 -0.78 -17.02
N ILE A 60 5.94 -0.22 -16.76
CA ILE A 60 7.19 -0.62 -17.45
C ILE A 60 8.14 -1.32 -16.47
N SER A 61 7.79 -2.53 -16.08
CA SER A 61 8.70 -3.43 -15.37
C SER A 61 9.53 -4.24 -16.37
N THR A 62 10.85 -4.18 -16.29
CA THR A 62 11.73 -5.00 -17.12
C THR A 62 12.22 -6.23 -16.34
N ASN A 63 12.20 -7.39 -17.01
CA ASN A 63 12.80 -8.60 -16.47
C ASN A 63 14.28 -8.63 -16.87
N LEU A 64 15.14 -8.81 -15.88
CA LEU A 64 16.57 -8.98 -16.03
C LEU A 64 16.93 -10.42 -15.67
N TYR A 65 17.37 -11.18 -16.66
CA TYR A 65 17.83 -12.55 -16.50
C TYR A 65 19.34 -12.56 -16.35
N CYS A 66 19.84 -13.17 -15.28
CA CYS A 66 21.25 -13.30 -14.97
C CYS A 66 21.63 -14.78 -14.94
N LEU A 67 22.56 -15.17 -15.81
CA LEU A 67 23.14 -16.50 -15.88
C LEU A 67 24.59 -16.40 -15.40
N LEU A 68 24.82 -16.88 -14.18
CA LEU A 68 26.09 -16.80 -13.49
C LEU A 68 26.91 -18.08 -13.72
N TYR A 69 28.06 -17.92 -14.38
CA TYR A 69 29.06 -18.96 -14.54
C TYR A 69 30.29 -18.65 -13.67
N LYS A 70 31.20 -19.63 -13.53
CA LYS A 70 32.42 -19.49 -12.72
C LYS A 70 33.35 -18.33 -13.15
N ARG A 71 33.36 -17.96 -14.43
CA ARG A 71 34.29 -16.95 -15.00
C ARG A 71 33.61 -15.76 -15.67
N PHE A 72 32.31 -15.86 -15.94
CA PHE A 72 31.57 -14.80 -16.61
C PHE A 72 30.13 -14.73 -16.11
N LEU A 73 29.55 -13.55 -16.27
CA LEU A 73 28.14 -13.29 -16.05
C LEU A 73 27.51 -12.93 -17.39
N LEU A 74 26.39 -13.59 -17.71
CA LEU A 74 25.58 -13.30 -18.88
C LEU A 74 24.27 -12.66 -18.41
N THR A 75 24.01 -11.43 -18.84
CA THR A 75 22.77 -10.71 -18.54
C THR A 75 21.95 -10.55 -19.81
N ILE A 76 20.65 -10.86 -19.72
CA ILE A 76 19.69 -10.73 -20.82
C ILE A 76 18.52 -9.90 -20.30
N HIS A 77 18.12 -8.87 -21.03
CA HIS A 77 16.97 -8.05 -20.69
C HIS A 77 16.17 -7.66 -21.93
N TYR A 78 14.86 -7.52 -21.77
CA TYR A 78 13.94 -7.04 -22.82
C TYR A 78 13.47 -5.63 -22.45
N GLY A 79 13.96 -4.62 -23.16
CA GLY A 79 13.77 -3.20 -22.83
C GLY A 79 14.94 -2.58 -22.07
N GLU A 80 14.79 -1.33 -21.63
CA GLU A 80 15.87 -0.61 -20.94
C GLU A 80 16.08 -1.11 -19.51
N ALA A 81 17.34 -1.37 -19.15
CA ALA A 81 17.73 -1.77 -17.80
C ALA A 81 18.61 -0.66 -17.17
N PRO A 82 18.02 0.45 -16.71
CA PRO A 82 18.79 1.59 -16.18
C PRO A 82 19.64 1.21 -14.96
N GLN A 83 19.23 0.19 -14.20
CA GLN A 83 19.96 -0.33 -13.02
C GLN A 83 21.33 -0.93 -13.37
N LEU A 84 21.59 -1.28 -14.64
CA LEU A 84 22.92 -1.78 -15.03
C LEU A 84 23.95 -0.66 -15.13
N ILE A 85 23.52 0.58 -15.40
CA ILE A 85 24.42 1.71 -15.63
C ILE A 85 25.18 2.11 -14.35
N PRO A 86 24.54 2.26 -13.18
CA PRO A 86 25.23 2.50 -11.92
C PRO A 86 26.26 1.40 -11.60
N VAL A 87 25.92 0.13 -11.89
CA VAL A 87 26.82 -1.00 -11.68
C VAL A 87 28.06 -0.90 -12.56
N CYS A 88 27.93 -0.56 -13.85
CA CYS A 88 29.06 -0.29 -14.73
C CYS A 88 29.97 0.81 -14.15
N ARG A 89 29.40 1.95 -13.74
CA ARG A 89 30.17 3.05 -13.14
C ARG A 89 30.86 2.62 -11.85
N ARG A 90 30.21 1.80 -11.03
CA ARG A 90 30.78 1.27 -9.78
C ARG A 90 31.96 0.35 -10.06
N ILE A 91 31.85 -0.51 -11.07
CA ILE A 91 32.94 -1.37 -11.56
C ILE A 91 34.14 -0.52 -11.99
N GLU A 92 33.92 0.52 -12.80
CA GLU A 92 34.99 1.39 -13.30
C GLU A 92 35.77 2.08 -12.19
N ARG A 93 35.10 2.46 -11.10
CA ARG A 93 35.71 3.11 -9.93
C ARG A 93 36.44 2.13 -9.02
N LEU A 94 35.95 0.90 -8.89
CA LEU A 94 36.46 -0.10 -7.94
C LEU A 94 37.46 -1.09 -8.57
N LYS A 95 37.60 -1.11 -9.91
CA LYS A 95 38.49 -2.05 -10.61
C LYS A 95 39.96 -2.02 -10.14
N SER A 96 40.40 -0.92 -9.53
CA SER A 96 41.75 -0.76 -8.98
C SER A 96 41.92 -1.31 -7.56
N TYR A 97 40.82 -1.49 -6.82
CA TYR A 97 40.85 -1.84 -5.39
C TYR A 97 40.31 -3.24 -5.10
N ILE A 98 39.43 -3.77 -5.96
CA ILE A 98 38.70 -5.02 -5.72
C ILE A 98 38.85 -5.95 -6.92
N VAL A 99 39.02 -7.24 -6.65
CA VAL A 99 38.94 -8.29 -7.68
C VAL A 99 37.48 -8.52 -8.05
N ILE A 100 37.11 -8.12 -9.26
CA ILE A 100 35.74 -8.23 -9.76
C ILE A 100 35.48 -9.66 -10.25
N THR A 101 34.66 -10.41 -9.51
CA THR A 101 34.14 -11.72 -9.94
C THR A 101 32.73 -11.63 -10.50
N SER A 102 32.32 -12.68 -11.21
CA SER A 102 30.94 -12.81 -11.68
C SER A 102 29.94 -12.76 -10.50
N ASP A 103 30.27 -13.39 -9.36
CA ASP A 103 29.45 -13.33 -8.15
C ASP A 103 29.32 -11.89 -7.61
N TRP A 104 30.40 -11.11 -7.62
CA TRP A 104 30.38 -9.71 -7.19
C TRP A 104 29.53 -8.84 -8.11
N ILE A 105 29.59 -9.04 -9.43
CA ILE A 105 28.76 -8.29 -10.39
C ILE A 105 27.27 -8.62 -10.17
N ASN A 106 26.93 -9.90 -9.99
CA ASN A 106 25.56 -10.30 -9.69
C ASN A 106 25.06 -9.71 -8.36
N TYR A 107 25.91 -9.67 -7.34
CA TYR A 107 25.63 -8.95 -6.09
C TYR A 107 25.36 -7.45 -6.34
N ALA A 108 26.21 -6.77 -7.10
CA ALA A 108 26.06 -5.35 -7.38
C ALA A 108 24.75 -5.04 -8.14
N ILE A 109 24.37 -5.88 -9.09
CA ILE A 109 23.09 -5.80 -9.80
C ILE A 109 21.92 -5.97 -8.82
N LEU A 110 21.97 -7.00 -7.97
CA LEU A 110 20.94 -7.24 -6.97
C LEU A 110 20.80 -6.05 -6.00
N ASN A 111 21.92 -5.51 -5.52
CA ASN A 111 21.94 -4.34 -4.64
C ASN A 111 21.26 -3.14 -5.29
N GLU A 112 21.62 -2.80 -6.53
CA GLU A 112 21.00 -1.68 -7.25
C GLU A 112 19.49 -1.89 -7.46
N ILE A 113 19.07 -3.12 -7.72
CA ILE A 113 17.64 -3.46 -7.85
C ILE A 113 16.91 -3.30 -6.52
N VAL A 114 17.54 -3.67 -5.40
CA VAL A 114 16.98 -3.50 -4.06
C VAL A 114 16.89 -2.01 -3.71
N ASP A 115 17.96 -1.25 -3.96
CA ASP A 115 18.03 0.20 -3.70
C ASP A 115 17.01 0.98 -4.54
N SER A 116 16.70 0.52 -5.76
CA SER A 116 15.65 1.12 -6.59
C SER A 116 14.23 1.08 -5.96
N LEU A 117 14.01 0.23 -4.95
CA LEU A 117 12.73 0.15 -4.22
C LEU A 117 12.65 1.15 -3.05
N ALA A 118 13.78 1.63 -2.54
CA ALA A 118 13.81 2.52 -1.39
C ALA A 118 12.99 3.81 -1.59
N PRO A 119 13.01 4.48 -2.77
CA PRO A 119 12.15 5.64 -3.02
C PRO A 119 10.66 5.31 -2.93
N SER A 120 10.23 4.14 -3.41
CA SER A 120 8.82 3.70 -3.34
C SER A 120 8.38 3.41 -1.91
N VAL A 121 9.27 2.83 -1.09
CA VAL A 121 9.03 2.64 0.34
C VAL A 121 8.88 3.99 1.04
N HIS A 122 9.77 4.94 0.79
CA HIS A 122 9.73 6.27 1.41
C HIS A 122 8.50 7.10 0.99
N GLN A 123 8.08 6.98 -0.27
CA GLN A 123 6.83 7.60 -0.73
C GLN A 123 5.62 7.01 0.00
N THR A 124 5.63 5.71 0.26
CA THR A 124 4.57 5.02 0.99
C THR A 124 4.55 5.43 2.45
N GLU A 125 5.70 5.49 3.11
CA GLU A 125 5.86 6.03 4.47
C GLU A 125 5.25 7.43 4.59
N THR A 126 5.60 8.34 3.68
CA THR A 126 5.08 9.71 3.68
C THR A 126 3.56 9.73 3.57
N ARG A 127 2.97 8.89 2.70
CA ARG A 127 1.51 8.77 2.56
C ARG A 127 0.84 8.20 3.81
N VAL A 128 1.47 7.26 4.49
CA VAL A 128 0.94 6.69 5.74
C VAL A 128 0.88 7.75 6.83
N ASN A 129 1.97 8.52 6.99
CA ASN A 129 2.03 9.61 7.97
C ASN A 129 0.96 10.68 7.70
N GLN A 130 0.75 11.04 6.43
CA GLN A 130 -0.33 11.97 6.03
C GLN A 130 -1.72 11.42 6.38
N ILE A 131 -1.98 10.14 6.11
CA ILE A 131 -3.27 9.51 6.45
C ILE A 131 -3.49 9.49 7.97
N GLU A 132 -2.46 9.21 8.76
CA GLU A 132 -2.55 9.24 10.22
C GLU A 132 -2.89 10.64 10.74
N GLU A 133 -2.24 11.68 10.21
CA GLU A 133 -2.52 13.07 10.56
C GLU A 133 -3.94 13.50 10.14
N ASP A 134 -4.39 13.10 8.95
CA ASP A 134 -5.74 13.39 8.44
C ASP A 134 -6.83 12.75 9.32
N VAL A 135 -6.60 11.53 9.82
CA VAL A 135 -7.53 10.84 10.73
C VAL A 135 -7.58 11.56 12.08
N LEU A 136 -6.45 12.05 12.59
CA LEU A 136 -6.38 12.78 13.86
C LEU A 136 -7.15 14.12 13.79
N HIS A 137 -7.04 14.83 12.68
CA HIS A 137 -7.65 16.16 12.47
C HIS A 137 -9.07 16.10 11.89
N PHE A 138 -9.67 14.92 11.83
CA PHE A 138 -10.94 14.69 11.16
C PHE A 138 -12.10 15.51 11.78
N ARG A 139 -12.71 16.41 10.99
CA ARG A 139 -13.85 17.27 11.38
C ARG A 139 -15.20 16.90 10.76
N GLY A 140 -15.33 15.73 10.12
CA GLY A 140 -16.65 15.17 9.76
C GLY A 140 -17.14 15.33 8.32
N GLN A 141 -16.46 16.08 7.43
CA GLN A 141 -16.97 16.32 6.07
C GLN A 141 -16.38 15.39 4.98
N ASP A 142 -15.22 14.75 5.21
CA ASP A 142 -14.51 13.97 4.18
C ASP A 142 -14.34 12.48 4.55
N SER A 143 -15.43 11.84 5.00
CA SER A 143 -15.40 10.45 5.46
C SER A 143 -14.96 9.43 4.40
N PHE A 144 -15.55 9.51 3.21
CA PHE A 144 -15.36 8.49 2.17
C PHE A 144 -13.97 8.54 1.52
N THR A 145 -13.37 9.73 1.44
CA THR A 145 -12.07 9.94 0.80
C THR A 145 -10.93 9.34 1.63
N ILE A 146 -11.00 9.42 2.96
CA ILE A 146 -9.98 8.87 3.87
C ILE A 146 -9.96 7.34 3.82
N LEU A 147 -11.12 6.69 3.88
CA LEU A 147 -11.20 5.22 3.85
C LEU A 147 -10.68 4.66 2.52
N SER A 148 -11.02 5.30 1.41
CA SER A 148 -10.49 4.94 0.08
C SER A 148 -8.97 5.10 0.02
N ARG A 149 -8.42 6.21 0.54
CA ARG A 149 -6.97 6.45 0.62
C ARG A 149 -6.25 5.39 1.47
N ILE A 150 -6.82 5.00 2.61
CA ILE A 150 -6.30 3.91 3.45
C ILE A 150 -6.25 2.60 2.63
N GLY A 151 -7.33 2.26 1.94
CA GLY A 151 -7.41 1.04 1.12
C GLY A 151 -6.37 1.00 0.00
N LEU A 152 -6.21 2.11 -0.74
CA LEU A 152 -5.19 2.24 -1.78
C LEU A 152 -3.78 2.12 -1.21
N CYS A 153 -3.50 2.78 -0.09
CA CYS A 153 -2.18 2.73 0.54
C CYS A 153 -1.83 1.31 1.03
N ARG A 154 -2.78 0.57 1.63
CA ARG A 154 -2.57 -0.84 2.01
C ARG A 154 -2.26 -1.73 0.80
N LYS A 155 -2.93 -1.49 -0.34
CA LYS A 155 -2.67 -2.24 -1.58
C LYS A 155 -1.24 -2.00 -2.09
N GLU A 156 -0.77 -0.75 -2.05
CA GLU A 156 0.60 -0.40 -2.41
C GLU A 156 1.64 -1.03 -1.46
N ILE A 157 1.42 -0.96 -0.14
CA ILE A 157 2.28 -1.62 0.85
C ILE A 157 2.37 -3.12 0.58
N ALA A 158 1.24 -3.79 0.37
CA ALA A 158 1.20 -5.22 0.09
C ALA A 158 1.96 -5.57 -1.20
N LYS A 159 1.85 -4.72 -2.22
CA LYS A 159 2.58 -4.88 -3.48
C LYS A 159 4.08 -4.76 -3.28
N ILE A 160 4.56 -3.71 -2.61
CA ILE A 160 5.99 -3.50 -2.35
C ILE A 160 6.52 -4.61 -1.44
N HIS A 161 5.79 -4.98 -0.39
CA HIS A 161 6.15 -6.06 0.53
C HIS A 161 6.41 -7.36 -0.23
N ARG A 162 5.48 -7.77 -1.10
CA ARG A 162 5.66 -8.98 -1.93
C ARG A 162 6.88 -8.88 -2.85
N LEU A 163 7.18 -7.70 -3.40
CA LEU A 163 8.35 -7.53 -4.28
C LEU A 163 9.68 -7.59 -3.52
N VAL A 164 9.72 -7.08 -2.29
CA VAL A 164 10.89 -7.12 -1.41
C VAL A 164 11.09 -8.53 -0.84
N GLU A 165 10.03 -9.19 -0.40
CA GLU A 165 10.04 -10.54 0.18
C GLU A 165 10.67 -11.56 -0.78
N ILE A 166 10.29 -11.53 -2.06
CA ILE A 166 10.85 -12.47 -3.05
C ILE A 166 12.36 -12.23 -3.26
N LYS A 167 12.87 -11.01 -3.04
CA LYS A 167 14.31 -10.72 -3.13
C LYS A 167 15.08 -11.29 -1.94
N GLU A 168 14.49 -11.31 -0.74
CA GLU A 168 15.07 -11.94 0.46
C GLU A 168 15.34 -13.42 0.22
N ASP A 169 14.37 -14.13 -0.36
CA ASP A 169 14.51 -15.55 -0.74
C ASP A 169 15.69 -15.79 -1.68
N ILE A 170 15.91 -14.90 -2.65
CA ILE A 170 17.06 -14.98 -3.56
C ILE A 170 18.36 -14.77 -2.79
N VAL A 171 18.45 -13.72 -1.97
CA VAL A 171 19.67 -13.41 -1.20
C VAL A 171 20.03 -14.55 -0.26
N ARG A 172 19.04 -15.14 0.40
CA ARG A 172 19.21 -16.31 1.26
C ARG A 172 19.74 -17.51 0.46
N THR A 173 19.18 -17.76 -0.73
CA THR A 173 19.62 -18.84 -1.63
C THR A 173 21.06 -18.64 -2.11
N LEU A 174 21.40 -17.41 -2.53
CA LEU A 174 22.75 -17.02 -2.96
C LEU A 174 23.77 -17.19 -1.83
N THR A 175 23.42 -16.71 -0.63
CA THR A 175 24.28 -16.77 0.56
C THR A 175 24.54 -18.20 0.99
N LYS A 176 23.49 -19.06 0.98
CA LYS A 176 23.63 -20.48 1.28
C LYS A 176 24.58 -21.17 0.31
N ARG A 177 24.40 -20.94 -1.00
CA ARG A 177 25.27 -21.50 -2.05
C ARG A 177 26.72 -21.05 -1.90
N LEU A 178 26.96 -19.78 -1.58
CA LEU A 178 28.33 -19.27 -1.41
C LEU A 178 29.00 -19.83 -0.15
N LYS A 179 28.24 -20.07 0.93
CA LYS A 179 28.72 -20.77 2.13
C LYS A 179 29.07 -22.23 1.84
N ASP A 180 28.23 -22.93 1.07
CA ASP A 180 28.48 -24.32 0.66
C ASP A 180 29.67 -24.42 -0.30
N SER A 181 29.81 -23.49 -1.27
CA SER A 181 30.96 -23.40 -2.17
C SER A 181 32.25 -22.94 -1.48
N LYS A 182 32.18 -22.18 -0.37
CA LYS A 182 33.36 -21.82 0.44
C LYS A 182 34.07 -23.05 1.00
N ARG A 183 33.35 -24.16 1.22
CA ARG A 183 33.96 -25.48 1.57
C ARG A 183 34.79 -26.08 0.42
N GLN A 184 34.72 -25.51 -0.78
CA GLN A 184 35.37 -25.97 -2.01
C GLN A 184 36.46 -25.01 -2.56
N LEU A 185 37.00 -24.10 -1.73
CA LEU A 185 38.24 -23.33 -2.00
C LEU A 185 38.22 -22.33 -3.19
N LEU A 186 37.06 -21.88 -3.67
CA LEU A 186 36.97 -20.99 -4.87
C LEU A 186 36.11 -19.73 -4.70
N VAL A 187 35.83 -19.27 -3.47
CA VAL A 187 35.02 -18.06 -3.23
C VAL A 187 35.89 -16.97 -2.62
N ILE A 188 35.90 -15.79 -3.26
CA ILE A 188 36.53 -14.58 -2.72
C ILE A 188 35.91 -14.27 -1.34
N PRO A 189 36.72 -13.97 -0.30
CA PRO A 189 36.27 -13.91 1.09
C PRO A 189 35.07 -12.97 1.35
N ASP A 190 34.88 -11.92 0.55
CA ASP A 190 34.02 -10.77 0.93
C ASP A 190 32.61 -10.77 0.32
N VAL A 191 32.33 -11.53 -0.75
CA VAL A 191 30.99 -11.53 -1.39
C VAL A 191 29.87 -11.96 -0.44
N PRO A 192 30.04 -12.98 0.42
CA PRO A 192 29.01 -13.33 1.41
C PRO A 192 28.76 -12.23 2.46
N LEU A 193 29.76 -11.40 2.77
CA LEU A 193 29.60 -10.27 3.68
C LEU A 193 28.73 -9.18 3.03
N TYR A 194 29.04 -8.85 1.78
CA TYR A 194 28.26 -7.89 1.00
C TYR A 194 26.80 -8.32 0.78
N LEU A 195 26.56 -9.62 0.58
CA LEU A 195 25.20 -10.16 0.52
C LEU A 195 24.47 -10.10 1.87
N GLY A 196 25.20 -10.20 2.98
CA GLY A 196 24.66 -9.99 4.32
C GLY A 196 24.14 -8.57 4.51
N ASP A 197 24.90 -7.57 4.07
CA ASP A 197 24.48 -6.16 4.12
C ASP A 197 23.20 -5.90 3.30
N VAL A 198 23.10 -6.49 2.09
CA VAL A 198 21.86 -6.43 1.29
C VAL A 198 20.71 -7.16 1.98
N GLN A 199 20.97 -8.28 2.64
CA GLN A 199 19.96 -8.99 3.41
C GLN A 199 19.43 -8.12 4.54
N ASP A 200 20.30 -7.45 5.29
CA ASP A 200 19.92 -6.55 6.38
C ASP A 200 19.12 -5.35 5.86
N HIS A 201 19.51 -4.78 4.71
CA HIS A 201 18.74 -3.71 4.07
C HIS A 201 17.33 -4.18 3.66
N ILE A 202 17.21 -5.37 3.08
CA ILE A 202 15.91 -5.97 2.73
C ILE A 202 15.04 -6.19 3.98
N LEU A 203 15.61 -6.74 5.05
CA LEU A 203 14.90 -6.97 6.31
C LEU A 203 14.46 -5.66 6.95
N ALA A 204 15.29 -4.62 6.92
CA ALA A 204 14.93 -3.30 7.40
C ALA A 204 13.73 -2.74 6.63
N MET A 205 13.70 -2.86 5.29
CA MET A 205 12.55 -2.45 4.48
C MET A 205 11.28 -3.25 4.79
N LEU A 206 11.37 -4.57 4.95
CA LEU A 206 10.21 -5.42 5.31
C LEU A 206 9.64 -5.06 6.68
N ASN A 207 10.51 -4.81 7.66
CA ASN A 207 10.10 -4.38 8.99
C ASN A 207 9.43 -3.00 8.94
N GLY A 208 9.97 -2.06 8.15
CA GLY A 208 9.35 -0.76 7.92
C GLY A 208 7.96 -0.86 7.30
N LEU A 209 7.81 -1.66 6.23
CA LEU A 209 6.51 -1.90 5.58
C LEU A 209 5.49 -2.53 6.53
N SER A 210 5.92 -3.49 7.35
CA SER A 210 5.07 -4.13 8.37
C SER A 210 4.63 -3.12 9.45
N HIS A 211 5.54 -2.23 9.86
CA HIS A 211 5.22 -1.15 10.79
C HIS A 211 4.19 -0.19 10.19
N HIS A 212 4.36 0.23 8.94
CA HIS A 212 3.43 1.11 8.24
C HIS A 212 2.04 0.49 8.04
N GLU A 213 1.98 -0.83 7.77
CA GLU A 213 0.72 -1.57 7.72
C GLU A 213 0.00 -1.53 9.06
N ALA A 214 0.73 -1.75 10.16
CA ALA A 214 0.17 -1.69 11.51
C ALA A 214 -0.31 -0.27 11.88
N VAL A 215 0.41 0.78 11.46
CA VAL A 215 -0.03 2.17 11.62
C VAL A 215 -1.35 2.39 10.88
N LEU A 216 -1.43 2.03 9.59
CA LEU A 216 -2.67 2.16 8.82
C LEU A 216 -3.83 1.37 9.41
N ALA A 217 -3.58 0.16 9.94
CA ALA A 217 -4.61 -0.64 10.60
C ALA A 217 -5.17 0.09 11.83
N ARG A 218 -4.30 0.69 12.66
CA ARG A 218 -4.73 1.53 13.79
C ARG A 218 -5.48 2.78 13.34
N SER A 219 -4.98 3.49 12.33
CA SER A 219 -5.64 4.68 11.78
C SER A 219 -7.03 4.35 11.23
N HIS A 220 -7.20 3.19 10.58
CA HIS A 220 -8.50 2.71 10.15
C HIS A 220 -9.46 2.47 11.33
N SER A 221 -9.01 1.78 12.39
CA SER A 221 -9.82 1.57 13.60
C SER A 221 -10.18 2.88 14.30
N ASN A 222 -9.22 3.80 14.42
CA ASN A 222 -9.45 5.13 15.00
C ASN A 222 -10.48 5.91 14.19
N TYR A 223 -10.37 5.90 12.85
CA TYR A 223 -11.33 6.53 11.96
C TYR A 223 -12.75 6.00 12.17
N LEU A 224 -12.93 4.66 12.22
CA LEU A 224 -14.24 4.06 12.48
C LEU A 224 -14.80 4.45 13.86
N ALA A 225 -13.95 4.54 14.88
CA ALA A 225 -14.34 5.02 16.21
C ALA A 225 -14.80 6.49 16.17
N HIS A 226 -14.09 7.36 15.45
CA HIS A 226 -14.50 8.75 15.27
C HIS A 226 -15.86 8.87 14.56
N VAL A 227 -16.09 8.09 13.50
CA VAL A 227 -17.39 8.06 12.79
C VAL A 227 -18.50 7.59 13.72
N SER A 228 -18.29 6.50 14.45
CA SER A 228 -19.27 5.97 15.41
C SER A 228 -19.59 6.99 16.52
N ASN A 229 -18.57 7.66 17.06
CA ASN A 229 -18.73 8.71 18.05
C ASN A 229 -19.52 9.91 17.50
N ASN A 230 -19.27 10.32 16.27
CA ASN A 230 -20.01 11.41 15.62
C ASN A 230 -21.47 11.04 15.36
N LEU A 231 -21.74 9.81 14.90
CA LEU A 231 -23.10 9.29 14.77
C LEU A 231 -23.82 9.24 16.13
N THR A 232 -23.13 8.82 17.18
CA THR A 232 -23.67 8.78 18.54
C THR A 232 -23.97 10.18 19.07
N LYS A 233 -23.06 11.15 18.85
CA LYS A 233 -23.29 12.56 19.21
C LYS A 233 -24.48 13.15 18.43
N ALA A 234 -24.57 12.87 17.13
CA ALA A 234 -25.70 13.30 16.31
C ALA A 234 -27.01 12.71 16.87
N ALA A 235 -27.05 11.40 17.15
CA ALA A 235 -28.20 10.73 17.75
C ALA A 235 -28.57 11.29 19.14
N ASN A 236 -27.59 11.61 19.98
CA ASN A 236 -27.83 12.22 21.29
C ASN A 236 -28.40 13.63 21.16
N SER A 237 -27.88 14.43 20.23
CA SER A 237 -28.41 15.78 19.98
C SER A 237 -29.83 15.74 19.41
N THR A 238 -30.15 14.79 18.53
CA THR A 238 -31.52 14.61 18.03
C THR A 238 -32.44 14.14 19.14
N ASN A 239 -31.98 13.22 20.00
CA ASN A 239 -32.74 12.78 21.18
C ASN A 239 -33.00 13.94 22.16
N GLU A 240 -32.03 14.84 22.35
CA GLU A 240 -32.22 16.03 23.19
C GLU A 240 -33.28 16.97 22.60
N VAL A 241 -33.23 17.22 21.29
CA VAL A 241 -34.24 18.04 20.58
C VAL A 241 -35.63 17.40 20.69
N VAL A 242 -35.74 16.08 20.46
CA VAL A 242 -36.99 15.32 20.63
C VAL A 242 -37.47 15.38 22.08
N GLY A 243 -36.56 15.28 23.06
CA GLY A 243 -36.89 15.42 24.48
C GLY A 243 -37.49 16.77 24.82
N ARG A 244 -36.87 17.87 24.36
CA ARG A 244 -37.40 19.24 24.53
C ARG A 244 -38.77 19.40 23.88
N LEU A 245 -38.96 18.88 22.66
CA LEU A 245 -40.26 18.90 21.98
C LEU A 245 -41.32 18.08 22.74
N THR A 246 -40.93 16.95 23.30
CA THR A 246 -41.81 16.07 24.09
C THR A 246 -42.27 16.74 25.38
N ILE A 247 -41.38 17.48 26.07
CA ILE A 247 -41.75 18.28 27.26
C ILE A 247 -42.83 19.31 26.89
N ILE A 248 -42.62 20.05 25.80
CA ILE A 248 -43.62 21.02 25.30
C ILE A 248 -44.93 20.31 24.96
N ALA A 249 -44.89 19.22 24.18
CA ALA A 249 -46.07 18.46 23.81
C ALA A 249 -46.84 17.91 25.03
N THR A 250 -46.13 17.42 26.05
CA THR A 250 -46.74 16.86 27.28
C THR A 250 -47.50 17.92 28.07
N VAL A 251 -47.10 19.19 28.02
CA VAL A 251 -47.84 20.30 28.67
C VAL A 251 -49.02 20.75 27.81
N PHE A 252 -48.82 20.92 26.50
CA PHE A 252 -49.83 21.47 25.61
C PHE A 252 -50.95 20.49 25.25
N VAL A 253 -50.69 19.17 25.18
CA VAL A 253 -51.71 18.20 24.79
C VAL A 253 -52.85 18.11 25.82
N PRO A 254 -52.60 17.93 27.14
CA PRO A 254 -53.66 17.91 28.14
C PRO A 254 -54.42 19.24 28.24
N ILE A 255 -53.72 20.38 28.13
CA ILE A 255 -54.38 21.69 28.22
C ILE A 255 -55.34 21.89 27.05
N ASN A 256 -54.96 21.45 25.85
CA ASN A 256 -55.85 21.47 24.68
C ASN A 256 -57.05 20.53 24.85
N VAL A 257 -56.88 19.37 25.49
CA VAL A 257 -58.01 18.48 25.80
C VAL A 257 -58.99 19.14 26.78
N VAL A 258 -58.49 19.76 27.84
CA VAL A 258 -59.32 20.49 28.81
C VAL A 258 -60.06 21.63 28.13
N VAL A 259 -59.35 22.51 27.41
CA VAL A 259 -59.97 23.62 26.67
C VAL A 259 -61.02 23.11 25.67
N GLY A 260 -60.72 22.02 24.95
CA GLY A 260 -61.66 21.41 24.01
C GLY A 260 -62.92 20.82 24.65
N LEU A 261 -62.81 20.18 25.82
CA LEU A 261 -63.97 19.66 26.57
C LEU A 261 -64.84 20.79 27.12
N TRP A 262 -64.22 21.83 27.68
CA TRP A 262 -64.93 22.98 28.24
C TRP A 262 -65.61 23.82 27.14
N GLY A 263 -64.95 24.01 25.99
CA GLY A 263 -65.56 24.67 24.82
C GLY A 263 -66.80 23.94 24.31
N LYS A 264 -66.77 22.60 24.25
CA LYS A 264 -67.95 21.79 23.90
C LYS A 264 -69.08 21.93 24.93
N TYR A 265 -68.75 21.90 26.22
CA TYR A 265 -69.75 22.07 27.28
C TYR A 265 -70.44 23.45 27.23
N TYR A 266 -69.67 24.52 27.00
CA TYR A 266 -70.23 25.87 26.84
C TYR A 266 -71.10 26.00 25.59
N TYR A 267 -70.65 25.47 24.44
CA TYR A 267 -71.42 25.45 23.20
C TYR A 267 -72.76 24.71 23.34
N GLN A 268 -72.80 23.62 24.11
CA GLN A 268 -74.02 22.83 24.29
C GLN A 268 -75.03 23.49 25.25
N ARG A 269 -74.55 24.37 26.16
CA ARG A 269 -75.39 25.12 27.10
C ARG A 269 -75.97 26.40 26.50
N ASN A 270 -75.25 27.05 25.58
CA ASN A 270 -75.70 28.23 24.84
C ASN A 270 -76.05 27.88 23.38
N LYS A 271 -77.14 27.15 23.15
CA LYS A 271 -77.63 26.86 21.80
C LYS A 271 -78.19 28.07 21.03
N ASN A 272 -78.21 29.26 21.64
CA ASN A 272 -78.79 30.47 21.05
C ASN A 272 -77.78 31.60 20.73
N GLU A 273 -76.50 31.47 21.06
CA GLU A 273 -75.48 32.43 20.60
C GLU A 273 -74.19 31.71 20.18
N LEU A 274 -73.86 31.86 18.90
CA LEU A 274 -72.78 31.19 18.20
C LEU A 274 -71.44 31.91 18.50
N PHE A 275 -70.72 31.51 19.55
CA PHE A 275 -69.34 31.94 19.74
C PHE A 275 -68.37 30.87 19.20
N LEU A 276 -67.82 31.12 18.02
CA LEU A 276 -66.71 30.35 17.45
C LEU A 276 -65.42 30.71 18.19
N CYS A 277 -64.98 29.86 19.13
CA CYS A 277 -63.59 29.89 19.60
C CYS A 277 -62.70 29.10 18.63
N THR A 278 -62.25 29.75 17.57
CA THR A 278 -61.16 29.25 16.71
C THR A 278 -59.82 29.75 17.26
N THR A 279 -59.04 28.86 17.86
CA THR A 279 -57.62 29.13 18.12
C THR A 279 -56.85 29.14 16.79
N VAL A 280 -56.57 30.35 16.27
CA VAL A 280 -55.65 30.56 15.15
C VAL A 280 -54.27 30.88 15.72
N PHE A 281 -53.31 29.97 15.52
CA PHE A 281 -51.90 30.23 15.79
C PHE A 281 -51.31 31.03 14.62
N ASN A 282 -50.97 32.30 14.84
CA ASN A 282 -50.20 33.09 13.88
C ASN A 282 -48.75 33.24 14.39
N SER A 283 -47.77 32.97 13.53
CA SER A 283 -46.37 32.75 13.89
C SER A 283 -45.54 34.02 14.10
N ASN A 284 -46.13 35.22 14.11
CA ASN A 284 -45.39 36.47 14.28
C ASN A 284 -46.14 37.46 15.17
N ASN A 285 -45.50 37.78 16.31
CA ASN A 285 -45.80 38.89 17.24
C ASN A 285 -47.12 38.91 18.02
N THR A 286 -46.98 38.75 19.34
CA THR A 286 -47.72 39.43 20.42
C THR A 286 -49.21 39.71 20.22
N ASN A 287 -50.05 38.79 20.70
CA ASN A 287 -51.05 39.00 21.77
C ASN A 287 -52.01 37.81 21.83
N ILE A 288 -52.06 37.14 22.99
CA ILE A 288 -53.05 36.10 23.29
C ILE A 288 -54.25 36.82 23.91
N TYR A 289 -55.34 36.98 23.14
CA TYR A 289 -56.62 37.39 23.71
C TYR A 289 -57.43 36.14 24.04
N ILE A 290 -57.63 35.90 25.34
CA ILE A 290 -58.67 35.00 25.84
C ILE A 290 -59.95 35.86 25.91
N ALA A 291 -60.86 35.66 24.96
CA ALA A 291 -62.23 36.14 25.12
C ALA A 291 -62.98 35.11 25.97
N LEU A 292 -63.54 35.57 27.09
CA LEU A 292 -64.44 34.84 27.99
C LEU A 292 -65.84 34.73 27.36
#